data_AF-A0A9Q3GGZ2-F1
#
_entry.id   AF-A0A9Q3GGZ2-F1
#
_cell.length_a   1.000
_cell.length_b   1.000
_cell.length_c   1.000
_cell.angle_alpha   90.00
_cell.angle_beta   90.00
_cell.angle_gamma   90.00
#
_symmetry.space_group_name_H-M   'P 1'
#
loop_
_entity.id
_entity.type
_entity.pdbx_description
1 polymer ?
#
loop_
_entity_poly.entity_id
_entity_poly.type
_entity_poly.pdbx_seq_one_letter_code
_entity_poly.pdbx_strand_id
1 'polypeptide(L)'
;MPAVKIKAKYYNLHLNGEEVENLTRKLERIAQLQGAGEEDLATQMKFWTTDSKISDEIEAIPGYEEGNWSYLKKELITKWGSFEP
;
A
#
# COMPACT_ATOMS: atom_id res chain seq x y z
N MET A 1 -5.93 14.86 -12.47
CA MET A 1 -7.28 14.61 -11.88
C MET A 1 -7.17 14.83 -10.38
N PRO A 2 -8.24 15.17 -9.63
CA PRO A 2 -8.12 15.31 -8.18
C PRO A 2 -7.89 13.94 -7.52
N ALA A 3 -7.08 13.91 -6.46
CA ALA A 3 -6.81 12.69 -5.72
C ALA A 3 -8.09 12.09 -5.12
N VAL A 4 -8.31 10.80 -5.32
CA VAL A 4 -9.48 10.05 -4.84
C VAL A 4 -9.16 9.45 -3.49
N LYS A 5 -9.80 9.96 -2.43
CA LYS A 5 -9.62 9.40 -1.08
C LYS A 5 -10.21 7.99 -0.99
N ILE A 6 -9.33 6.99 -0.89
CA ILE A 6 -9.71 5.58 -0.79
C ILE A 6 -10.19 5.31 0.63
N LYS A 7 -11.46 4.96 0.78
CA LYS A 7 -12.06 4.58 2.06
C LYS A 7 -11.77 3.11 2.37
N ALA A 8 -10.52 2.80 2.69
CA ALA A 8 -10.12 1.50 3.25
C ALA A 8 -10.53 1.40 4.73
N LYS A 9 -11.83 1.51 5.04
CA LYS A 9 -12.31 1.38 6.41
C LYS A 9 -11.89 0.00 6.95
N TYR A 10 -11.12 -0.01 8.04
CA TYR A 10 -10.75 -1.19 8.84
C TYR A 10 -9.64 -2.12 8.32
N TYR A 11 -8.80 -1.69 7.38
CA TYR A 11 -7.55 -2.43 7.18
C TYR A 11 -6.59 -2.04 8.30
N ASN A 12 -6.45 -2.93 9.28
CA ASN A 12 -5.30 -2.88 10.17
C ASN A 12 -4.19 -3.63 9.44
N LEU A 13 -3.29 -2.90 8.77
CA LEU A 13 -2.18 -3.50 8.05
C LEU A 13 -1.24 -4.23 9.03
N HIS A 14 -1.45 -5.52 9.20
CA HIS A 14 -0.43 -6.41 9.72
C HIS A 14 0.39 -6.87 8.52
N LEU A 15 1.53 -6.20 8.24
CA LEU A 15 2.44 -6.59 7.15
C LEU A 15 3.30 -7.78 7.61
N ASN A 16 2.75 -8.99 7.50
CA ASN A 16 3.38 -10.26 7.88
C ASN A 16 3.45 -11.22 6.68
N GLY A 17 4.35 -11.01 5.71
CA GLY A 17 4.69 -12.01 4.68
C GLY A 17 3.55 -12.38 3.75
N GLU A 18 2.74 -13.34 4.20
CA GLU A 18 1.56 -13.90 3.56
C GLU A 18 0.43 -12.87 3.37
N GLU A 19 0.29 -11.88 4.27
CA GLU A 19 -0.79 -10.88 4.12
C GLU A 19 -0.46 -9.77 3.11
N VAL A 20 0.81 -9.45 2.83
CA VAL A 20 1.17 -8.27 2.00
C VAL A 20 0.70 -8.41 0.55
N GLU A 21 0.90 -9.57 -0.08
CA GLU A 21 0.43 -9.83 -1.44
C GLU A 21 -1.10 -9.85 -1.53
N ASN A 22 -1.76 -10.51 -0.57
CA ASN A 22 -3.22 -10.57 -0.51
C ASN A 22 -3.83 -9.18 -0.29
N LEU A 23 -3.16 -8.39 0.53
CA LEU A 23 -3.59 -7.05 0.89
C LEU A 23 -3.44 -6.06 -0.25
N THR A 24 -2.30 -6.05 -0.95
CA THR A 24 -2.10 -5.18 -2.11
C THR A 24 -3.17 -5.45 -3.18
N ARG A 25 -3.53 -6.72 -3.42
CA ARG A 25 -4.66 -7.09 -4.30
C ARG A 25 -6.02 -6.57 -3.81
N LYS A 26 -6.30 -6.64 -2.50
CA LYS A 26 -7.54 -6.11 -1.92
C LYS A 26 -7.63 -4.59 -2.09
N LEU A 27 -6.52 -3.88 -1.85
CA LEU A 27 -6.42 -2.43 -2.02
C LEU A 27 -6.64 -2.02 -3.47
N GLU A 28 -6.00 -2.70 -4.42
CA GLU A 28 -6.20 -2.47 -5.87
C GLU A 28 -7.67 -2.62 -6.26
N ARG A 29 -8.35 -3.65 -5.74
CA ARG A 29 -9.77 -3.87 -6.00
C ARG A 29 -10.65 -2.76 -5.41
N ILE A 30 -10.33 -2.30 -4.20
CA ILE A 30 -11.06 -1.21 -3.54
C ILE A 30 -10.84 0.12 -4.27
N ALA A 31 -9.62 0.39 -4.71
CA ALA A 31 -9.29 1.56 -5.50
C ALA A 31 -10.07 1.55 -6.83
N GLN A 32 -10.07 0.43 -7.54
CA GLN A 32 -10.85 0.25 -8.76
C GLN A 32 -12.35 0.50 -8.54
N LEU A 33 -12.94 -0.03 -7.45
CA LEU A 33 -14.35 0.19 -7.12
C LEU A 33 -14.68 1.65 -6.78
N GLN A 34 -13.70 2.42 -6.31
CA GLN A 34 -13.85 3.83 -5.95
C GLN A 34 -13.39 4.78 -7.07
N GLY A 35 -12.91 4.26 -8.20
CA GLY A 35 -12.35 5.06 -9.30
C GLY A 35 -11.02 5.73 -8.96
N ALA A 36 -10.28 5.19 -7.99
CA ALA A 36 -8.94 5.66 -7.62
C ALA A 36 -7.87 5.02 -8.51
N GLY A 37 -6.83 5.79 -8.82
CA GLY A 37 -5.70 5.37 -9.63
C GLY A 37 -4.54 4.80 -8.81
N GLU A 38 -3.47 4.41 -9.50
CA GLU A 38 -2.22 3.96 -8.88
C GLU A 38 -1.57 5.06 -8.03
N GLU A 39 -1.60 6.32 -8.48
CA GLU A 39 -1.08 7.46 -7.72
C GLU A 39 -1.81 7.63 -6.37
N ASP A 40 -3.13 7.47 -6.36
CA ASP A 40 -3.95 7.51 -5.15
C ASP A 40 -3.61 6.36 -4.20
N LEU A 41 -3.37 5.17 -4.75
CA LEU A 41 -2.95 4.00 -3.98
C LEU A 41 -1.61 4.21 -3.29
N ALA A 42 -0.61 4.69 -4.05
CA ALA A 42 0.74 4.89 -3.54
C ALA A 42 0.76 5.94 -2.42
N THR A 43 0.19 7.11 -2.68
CA THR A 43 0.23 8.25 -1.74
C THR A 43 -0.63 8.06 -0.49
N GLN A 44 -1.61 7.15 -0.51
CA GLN A 44 -2.46 6.90 0.66
C GLN A 44 -2.06 5.67 1.48
N MET A 45 -1.11 4.87 0.99
CA MET A 45 -0.69 3.61 1.61
C MET A 45 -0.33 3.74 3.09
N LYS A 46 0.36 4.82 3.46
CA LYS A 46 0.79 5.08 4.85
C LYS A 46 -0.35 5.19 5.85
N PHE A 47 -1.53 5.63 5.40
CA PHE A 47 -2.69 5.84 6.28
C PHE A 47 -3.47 4.56 6.59
N TRP A 48 -3.10 3.44 5.97
CA TRP A 48 -3.76 2.15 6.19
C TRP A 48 -3.05 1.31 7.25
N THR A 49 -1.90 1.74 7.75
CA THR A 49 -1.24 1.11 8.90
C THR A 49 -1.44 1.97 10.14
N THR A 50 -1.65 1.34 11.28
CA THR A 50 -1.61 2.02 12.59
C THR A 50 -0.21 2.00 13.18
N ASP A 51 0.72 1.25 12.60
CA ASP A 51 2.11 1.18 13.02
C ASP A 51 2.90 2.34 12.40
N SER A 52 3.35 3.26 13.24
CA SER A 52 4.10 4.44 12.80
C SER A 52 5.43 4.07 12.15
N LYS A 53 6.10 3.01 12.61
CA LYS A 53 7.36 2.57 12.03
C LYS A 53 7.14 2.07 10.60
N ILE A 54 6.11 1.26 10.38
CA ILE A 54 5.74 0.83 9.03
C ILE A 54 5.35 2.02 8.15
N SER A 55 4.63 3.01 8.70
CA SER A 55 4.27 4.24 7.99
C SER A 55 5.53 4.97 7.51
N ASP A 56 6.50 5.21 8.41
CA ASP A 56 7.77 5.86 8.07
C ASP A 56 8.56 5.07 7.02
N GLU A 57 8.58 3.74 7.13
CA GLU A 57 9.26 2.88 6.16
C GLU A 57 8.60 2.88 4.77
N ILE A 58 7.29 3.08 4.69
CA ILE A 58 6.54 3.25 3.43
C ILE A 58 6.85 4.60 2.80
N GLU A 59 6.87 5.68 3.60
CA GLU A 59 7.22 7.03 3.11
C GLU A 59 8.66 7.09 2.58
N ALA A 60 9.57 6.28 3.13
CA ALA A 60 10.95 6.18 2.67
C ALA A 60 11.14 5.42 1.35
N ILE A 61 10.09 4.79 0.79
CA ILE A 61 10.19 4.10 -0.51
C ILE A 61 9.96 5.12 -1.63
N PRO A 62 10.88 5.26 -2.60
CA PRO A 62 10.75 6.24 -3.69
C PRO A 62 9.39 6.23 -4.42
N GLY A 63 8.83 5.05 -4.65
CA GLY A 63 7.51 4.89 -5.30
C GLY A 63 6.33 5.51 -4.55
N TYR A 64 6.47 5.87 -3.27
CA TYR A 64 5.46 6.61 -2.52
C TYR A 64 5.37 8.07 -3.00
N GLU A 65 6.51 8.78 -3.03
CA GLU A 65 6.56 10.18 -3.49
C GLU A 65 6.29 10.30 -4.99
N GLU A 66 6.75 9.33 -5.78
CA GLU A 66 6.55 9.29 -7.23
C GLU A 66 5.12 8.90 -7.65
N GLY A 67 4.25 8.52 -6.71
CA GLY A 67 2.93 7.99 -7.02
C GLY A 67 2.98 6.65 -7.78
N ASN A 68 4.13 5.97 -7.76
CA ASN A 68 4.37 4.75 -8.51
C ASN A 68 4.00 3.52 -7.67
N TRP A 69 2.71 3.17 -7.70
CA TRP A 69 2.18 2.01 -6.99
C TRP A 69 2.89 0.70 -7.37
N SER A 70 3.19 0.50 -8.66
CA SER A 70 3.86 -0.70 -9.13
C SER A 70 5.26 -0.88 -8.51
N TYR A 71 6.03 0.20 -8.38
CA TYR A 71 7.32 0.18 -7.69
C TYR A 71 7.15 0.00 -6.17
N LEU A 72 6.25 0.78 -5.56
CA LEU A 72 5.98 0.71 -4.12
C LEU A 72 5.54 -0.70 -3.70
N LYS A 73 4.66 -1.35 -4.48
CA LYS A 73 4.18 -2.72 -4.27
C LYS A 73 5.32 -3.73 -4.32
N LYS A 74 6.24 -3.59 -5.28
CA LYS A 74 7.40 -4.47 -5.39
C LYS A 74 8.27 -4.38 -4.14
N GLU A 75 8.58 -3.16 -3.70
CA GLU A 75 9.38 -2.93 -2.49
C GLU A 75 8.66 -3.41 -1.22
N LEU A 76 7.33 -3.23 -1.13
CA LEU A 76 6.51 -3.75 -0.04
C LEU A 76 6.61 -5.28 0.06
N ILE A 77 6.50 -5.98 -1.07
CA ILE A 77 6.61 -7.44 -1.13
C ILE A 77 8.05 -7.89 -0.85
N THR A 78 9.07 -7.16 -1.32
CA THR A 78 10.46 -7.50 -1.03
C THR A 78 10.81 -7.34 0.45
N LYS A 79 10.35 -6.26 1.10
CA LYS A 79 10.65 -5.98 2.51
C LYS A 79 9.81 -6.80 3.48
N TRP A 80 8.52 -7.00 3.18
CA TRP A 80 7.56 -7.61 4.11
C TRP A 80 6.84 -8.83 3.54
N GLY A 81 7.08 -9.23 2.29
CA GLY A 81 6.43 -10.38 1.64
C GLY A 81 7.20 -11.69 1.71
N SER A 82 8.48 -11.68 2.11
CA SER A 82 9.26 -12.92 2.21
C SER A 82 9.18 -13.53 3.61
N PHE A 83 8.46 -14.65 3.68
CA PHE A 83 8.91 -15.81 4.46
C PHE A 83 9.89 -16.56 3.54
N GLU A 84 11.15 -16.73 3.97
CA GLU A 84 12.07 -17.63 3.25
C GLU A 84 11.50 -19.07 3.27
N PRO A 85 11.69 -19.86 2.19
CA PRO A 85 11.23 -21.25 2.10
C PRO A 85 11.89 -22.18 3.12
#